data_AF-X1J3F6-F1
#
_entry.id   AF-X1J3F6-F1
#
_cell.length_a   1.000
_cell.length_b   1.000
_cell.length_c   1.000
_cell.angle_alpha   90.00
_cell.angle_beta   90.00
_cell.angle_gamma   90.00
#
_symmetry.space_group_name_H-M   'P 1'
#
loop_
_entity.id
_entity.type
_entity.pdbx_description
1 polymer ?
#
loop_
_entity_poly.entity_id
_entity_poly.type
_entity_poly.pdbx_seq_one_letter_code
_entity_poly.pdbx_strand_id
1 'polypeptide(L)' 'MDDKSLEILEFPRVRDILASYTSFSASRELAINLQPSSNLEQISLLLRQSAEAR' A
#
# COMPACT_ATOMS: atom_id res chain seq x y z
N MET A 1 4.55 -12.48 -0.50
CA MET A 1 4.91 -12.51 0.94
C MET A 1 3.86 -13.30 1.67
N ASP A 2 4.25 -14.00 2.72
CA ASP A 2 3.37 -14.84 3.55
C ASP A 2 2.49 -13.98 4.46
N ASP A 3 1.21 -14.34 4.58
CA ASP A 3 0.21 -13.59 5.35
C ASP A 3 0.60 -13.45 6.83
N LYS A 4 1.15 -14.52 7.41
CA LYS A 4 1.67 -14.54 8.79
C LYS A 4 2.77 -13.51 9.03
N SER A 5 3.63 -13.28 8.04
CA SER A 5 4.68 -12.26 8.13
C SER A 5 4.09 -10.85 8.11
N LEU A 6 3.03 -10.64 7.32
CA LEU A 6 2.32 -9.36 7.27
C LEU A 6 1.58 -9.07 8.57
N GLU A 7 0.98 -10.08 9.19
CA GLU A 7 0.38 -9.94 10.52
C GLU A 7 1.42 -9.59 11.60
N ILE A 8 2.56 -10.29 11.61
CA ILE A 8 3.65 -10.02 12.57
C ILE A 8 4.21 -8.61 12.41
N LEU A 9 4.27 -8.10 11.18
CA LEU A 9 4.75 -6.75 10.87
C LEU A 9 3.68 -5.65 11.07
N GLU A 10 2.51 -6.00 11.62
CA GLU A 10 1.34 -5.10 11.76
C GLU A 10 0.94 -4.43 10.43
N PHE A 11 1.21 -5.08 9.30
CA PHE A 11 0.91 -4.54 7.97
C PHE A 11 -0.58 -4.22 7.76
N PRO A 12 -1.55 -5.01 8.28
CA PRO A 12 -2.96 -4.63 8.24
C PRO A 12 -3.24 -3.26 8.90
N ARG A 13 -2.54 -2.94 9.99
CA ARG A 13 -2.68 -1.66 10.69
C ARG A 13 -2.10 -0.50 9.88
N VAL A 14 -0.97 -0.72 9.22
CA VAL A 14 -0.37 0.27 8.31
C VAL A 14 -1.31 0.58 7.15
N ARG A 15 -1.98 -0.42 6.58
CA ARG A 15 -3.00 -0.24 5.53
C ARG A 15 -4.18 0.60 6.00
N ASP A 16 -4.65 0.39 7.22
CA ASP A 16 -5.74 1.18 7.79
C ASP A 16 -5.35 2.66 8.00
N ILE A 17 -4.14 2.89 8.51
CA ILE A 17 -3.57 4.25 8.63
C ILE A 17 -3.47 4.90 7.26
N LEU A 18 -2.92 4.20 6.25
CA LEU A 18 -2.82 4.71 4.89
C LEU A 18 -4.19 5.06 4.30
N ALA A 19 -5.17 4.18 4.50
CA ALA A 19 -6.54 4.36 4.04
C ALA A 19 -7.22 5.58 4.70
N SER A 20 -6.85 5.92 5.94
CA SER A 20 -7.35 7.11 6.63
C SER A 20 -6.90 8.44 5.98
N TYR A 21 -5.78 8.44 5.25
CA TYR A 21 -5.29 9.61 4.52
C TYR A 21 -5.97 9.82 3.16
N THR A 22 -6.81 8.87 2.72
CA THR A 22 -7.48 8.98 1.43
C THR A 22 -8.75 9.82 1.53
N SER A 23 -8.88 10.84 0.68
CA SER A 23 -10.05 11.73 0.67
C SER A 23 -11.29 11.15 -0.01
N PHE A 24 -11.18 9.97 -0.66
CA PHE A 24 -12.25 9.36 -1.44
C PHE A 24 -12.40 7.87 -1.12
N SER A 25 -13.64 7.37 -1.09
CA SER A 25 -13.96 5.99 -0.71
C SER A 25 -13.30 4.94 -1.60
N ALA A 26 -13.26 5.14 -2.92
CA ALA A 26 -12.59 4.19 -3.81
C ALA A 26 -11.07 4.16 -3.57
N SER A 27 -10.46 5.31 -3.25
CA SER A 27 -9.05 5.38 -2.89
C SER A 27 -8.77 4.67 -1.56
N ARG A 28 -9.71 4.74 -0.61
CA ARG A 28 -9.66 4.01 0.65
C ARG A 28 -9.66 2.50 0.42
N GLU A 29 -10.54 2.01 -0.44
CA GLU A 29 -10.60 0.58 -0.79
C GLU A 29 -9.32 0.11 -1.47
N LEU A 30 -8.72 0.93 -2.34
CA LEU A 30 -7.42 0.62 -2.96
C LEU A 30 -6.29 0.56 -1.92
N ALA A 31 -6.24 1.51 -0.99
CA ALA A 31 -5.25 1.52 0.09
C ALA A 31 -5.42 0.33 1.04
N ILE A 32 -6.67 -0.01 1.39
CA ILE A 32 -6.98 -1.18 2.21
C ILE A 32 -6.60 -2.46 1.48
N ASN A 33 -6.70 -2.56 0.16
CA ASN A 33 -6.35 -3.79 -0.58
C ASN A 33 -4.89 -3.87 -1.03
N LEU A 34 -4.05 -2.90 -0.64
CA LEU A 34 -2.65 -2.87 -1.04
C LEU A 34 -1.88 -4.09 -0.52
N GLN A 35 -1.11 -4.70 -1.41
CA GLN A 35 -0.27 -5.87 -1.12
C GLN A 35 1.18 -5.59 -1.51
N PRO A 36 2.15 -6.10 -0.73
CA PRO A 36 3.55 -5.98 -1.09
C PRO A 36 3.84 -6.80 -2.34
N SER A 37 4.41 -6.13 -3.35
CA SER A 37 4.87 -6.77 -4.57
C SER A 37 6.34 -7.17 -4.44
N SER A 38 6.75 -8.24 -5.14
CA SER A 38 8.14 -8.63 -5.31
C SER A 38 8.68 -8.29 -6.69
N ASN A 39 7.88 -7.65 -7.55
CA ASN A 39 8.29 -7.25 -8.89
C ASN A 39 8.97 -5.87 -8.85
N LEU A 40 10.30 -5.85 -9.02
CA LEU A 40 11.12 -4.64 -8.96
C LEU A 40 10.69 -3.58 -9.98
N GLU A 41 10.31 -3.96 -11.20
CA GLU A 41 9.92 -2.99 -12.24
C GLU A 41 8.63 -2.26 -11.84
N GLN A 42 7.65 -3.02 -11.35
CA GLN A 42 6.39 -2.47 -10.86
C GLN A 42 6.61 -1.56 -9.64
N ILE A 43 7.45 -1.97 -8.69
CA ILE A 43 7.79 -1.16 -7.52
C ILE A 43 8.46 0.15 -7.93
N SER A 44 9.43 0.09 -8.83
CA SER A 44 10.15 1.27 -9.31
C SER A 44 9.21 2.26 -10.02
N LEU A 45 8.26 1.76 -10.82
CA LEU A 45 7.27 2.60 -11.48
C LEU A 45 6.35 3.29 -10.46
N LEU A 46 5.79 2.54 -9.51
CA LEU A 46 4.89 3.07 -8.48
C LEU A 46 5.59 4.11 -7.59
N LEU A 47 6.85 3.86 -7.20
CA LEU A 47 7.65 4.80 -6.42
C LEU A 47 7.85 6.10 -7.19
N ARG A 48 8.20 6.02 -8.48
CA ARG A 48 8.35 7.21 -9.32
C ARG A 48 7.06 8.01 -9.43
N GLN A 49 5.93 7.35 -9.71
CA GLN A 49 4.62 8.00 -9.78
C GLN A 49 4.25 8.70 -8.47
N SER A 50 4.55 8.07 -7.33
CA SER A 50 4.29 8.67 -6.02
C SER A 50 5.17 9.89 -5.74
N ALA A 51 6.41 9.90 -6.23
CA ALA A 51 7.32 11.04 -6.09
C ALA A 51 6.90 12.25 -6.93
N GLU A 52 6.19 12.02 -8.04
CA GLU A 52 5.66 13.07 -8.92
C GLU A 52 4.39 13.73 -8.33
N ALA A 53 3.68 13.06 -7.42
CA ALA A 53 2.47 13.53 -6.75
C ALA A 53 2.75 14.44 -5.53
N ARG A 54 3.52 15.52 -5.73
CA ARG A 54 3.96 16.45 -4.68
C ARG A 54 3.04 17.64 -4.49
#